data_AF-A0A9D9AMB0-F1
#
_entry.id   AF-A0A9D9AMB0-F1
#
_cell.length_a   1.000
_cell.length_b   1.000
_cell.length_c   1.000
_cell.angle_alpha   90.00
_cell.angle_beta   90.00
_cell.angle_gamma   90.00
#
_symmetry.space_group_name_H-M   'P 1'
#
loop_
_entity.id
_entity.type
_entity.pdbx_description
1 polymer ?
#
loop_
_entity_poly.entity_id
_entity_poly.type
_entity_poly.pdbx_seq_one_letter_code
_entity_poly.pdbx_strand_id
1 'polypeptide(L)' 'AGVHEAVEAAGARVAYLPPYSPDFNPIEKAFSKLKALLRKAAARTVPDLHNAVADALDAITPAECANYFTACGYEPE' A
#
# COMPACT_ATOMS: atom_id res chain seq x y z
N ALA A 1 -11.39 11.19 -21.86
CA ALA A 1 -10.86 9.86 -21.52
C ALA A 1 -11.38 9.51 -20.13
N GLY A 2 -11.86 8.30 -19.91
CA GLY A 2 -12.16 7.81 -18.56
C GLY A 2 -10.87 7.49 -17.78
N VAL A 3 -11.03 7.04 -16.53
CA VAL A 3 -9.91 6.68 -15.65
C VAL A 3 -9.09 5.53 -16.23
N HIS A 4 -9.74 4.53 -16.82
CA HIS A 4 -9.07 3.38 -17.43
C HIS A 4 -8.18 3.83 -18.59
N GLU A 5 -8.73 4.60 -19.53
CA GLU A 5 -7.98 5.07 -20.70
C GLU A 5 -6.81 5.98 -20.32
N ALA A 6 -6.94 6.75 -19.23
CA ALA A 6 -5.85 7.57 -18.70
C ALA A 6 -4.70 6.71 -18.11
N VAL A 7 -5.02 5.58 -17.47
CA VAL A 7 -4.01 4.64 -16.93
C VAL A 7 -3.25 3.95 -18.07
N GLU A 8 -3.98 3.47 -19.09
CA GLU A 8 -3.36 2.82 -20.25
C GLU A 8 -2.51 3.78 -21.08
N ALA A 9 -2.96 5.03 -21.24
CA ALA A 9 -2.18 6.08 -21.91
C ALA A 9 -0.83 6.38 -21.22
N ALA A 10 -0.71 6.07 -19.92
CA ALA A 10 0.54 6.18 -19.16
C ALA A 10 1.44 4.93 -19.25
N GLY A 11 1.05 3.90 -20.01
CA GLY A 11 1.80 2.65 -20.15
C GLY A 11 1.59 1.65 -19.01
N ALA A 12 0.59 1.86 -18.15
CA ALA A 12 0.23 0.95 -17.07
C ALA A 12 -0.96 0.05 -17.45
N ARG A 13 -1.14 -1.06 -16.73
CA ARG A 13 -2.28 -1.97 -16.86
C ARG A 13 -3.26 -1.82 -15.70
N VAL A 14 -4.56 -1.85 -15.98
CA VAL A 14 -5.59 -1.91 -14.93
C VAL A 14 -5.80 -3.36 -14.52
N ALA A 15 -5.53 -3.67 -13.25
CA ALA A 15 -5.82 -4.98 -12.65
C ALA A 15 -7.10 -4.90 -11.80
N TYR A 16 -8.14 -5.62 -12.21
CA TYR A 16 -9.40 -5.65 -11.47
C TYR A 16 -9.36 -6.70 -10.35
N LEU A 17 -9.91 -6.33 -9.20
CA LEU A 17 -10.09 -7.21 -8.04
C LEU A 17 -11.56 -7.65 -7.96
N PRO A 18 -11.84 -8.92 -7.60
CA PRO A 18 -13.21 -9.33 -7.29
C PRO A 18 -13.77 -8.50 -6.11
N PRO A 19 -15.08 -8.22 -6.08
CA PRO A 19 -15.69 -7.50 -4.96
C PRO A 19 -15.38 -8.16 -3.61
N TYR A 20 -15.20 -7.33 -2.57
CA TYR A 20 -14.95 -7.78 -1.19
C TYR A 20 -13.77 -8.76 -1.03
N SER A 21 -12.75 -8.65 -1.88
CA SER A 21 -11.58 -9.54 -1.84
C SER A 21 -10.31 -8.80 -1.39
N PRO A 22 -10.26 -8.30 -0.14
CA PRO A 22 -9.07 -7.59 0.37
C PRO A 22 -7.84 -8.50 0.46
N ASP A 23 -8.04 -9.82 0.53
CA ASP A 23 -6.96 -10.81 0.58
C ASP A 23 -6.10 -10.83 -0.70
N PHE A 24 -6.65 -10.34 -1.82
CA PHE A 24 -5.94 -10.17 -3.08
C PHE A 24 -5.33 -8.77 -3.25
N ASN A 25 -5.43 -7.88 -2.26
CA ASN A 25 -4.91 -6.51 -2.38
C ASN A 25 -3.66 -6.31 -1.48
N PRO A 26 -2.43 -6.31 -2.04
CA PRO A 26 -1.20 -6.23 -1.25
C PRO A 26 -1.09 -4.98 -0.37
N ILE A 27 -1.71 -3.86 -0.76
CA ILE A 27 -1.65 -2.60 0.00
C ILE A 27 -2.29 -2.74 1.39
N GLU A 28 -3.23 -3.67 1.58
CA GLU A 28 -3.88 -3.90 2.88
C GLU A 28 -2.86 -4.36 3.94
N LYS A 29 -1.87 -5.18 3.55
CA LYS A 29 -0.80 -5.63 4.44
C LYS A 29 0.12 -4.47 4.84
N ALA A 30 0.50 -3.62 3.88
CA ALA A 30 1.28 -2.42 4.12
C ALA A 30 0.54 -1.43 5.04
N PHE A 31 -0.76 -1.20 4.80
CA PHE A 31 -1.59 -0.35 5.65
C PHE A 31 -1.79 -0.90 7.05
N SER A 32 -1.84 -2.23 7.23
CA SER A 32 -1.88 -2.82 8.56
C SER A 32 -0.64 -2.43 9.39
N LYS A 33 0.56 -2.57 8.81
CA LYS A 33 1.84 -2.16 9.44
C LYS A 33 1.91 -0.65 9.67
N LEU A 34 1.57 0.15 8.65
CA LEU A 34 1.52 1.61 8.76
C LEU A 34 0.65 2.05 9.94
N LYS A 35 -0.60 1.55 10.01
CA LYS A 35 -1.53 1.87 11.10
C LYS A 35 -0.99 1.44 12.47
N ALA A 36 -0.29 0.31 12.58
CA ALA A 36 0.33 -0.12 13.83
C ALA A 36 1.43 0.86 14.30
N LEU A 37 2.29 1.32 13.38
CA LEU A 37 3.34 2.29 13.66
C LEU A 37 2.77 3.65 14.06
N LEU A 38 1.76 4.14 13.35
CA LEU A 38 1.10 5.41 13.68
C LEU A 38 0.40 5.38 15.04
N ARG A 39 -0.27 4.26 15.37
CA ARG A 39 -0.86 4.07 16.72
C ARG A 39 0.20 4.09 17.81
N LYS A 40 1.38 3.52 17.55
CA LYS A 40 2.51 3.55 18.48
C LYS A 40 3.09 4.95 18.63
N ALA A 41 3.17 5.73 17.55
CA ALA A 41 3.68 7.10 17.58
C ALA A 41 2.75 8.07 18.36
N ALA A 42 1.43 7.83 18.33
CA ALA A 42 0.43 8.57 19.11
C ALA A 42 0.48 10.10 18.93
N ALA A 43 0.86 10.58 17.74
CA ALA A 43 0.92 11.99 17.38
C ALA A 43 -0.43 12.70 17.62
N ARG A 44 -0.37 13.93 18.14
CA ARG A 44 -1.55 14.75 18.50
C ARG A 44 -1.70 16.02 17.69
N THR A 45 -0.77 16.27 16.77
CA THR A 45 -0.81 17.39 15.85
C THR A 45 -0.71 16.89 14.41
N VAL A 46 -1.23 17.67 13.46
CA VAL A 46 -1.11 17.34 12.03
C VAL A 46 0.37 17.27 11.60
N PRO A 47 1.25 18.24 11.93
CA PRO A 47 2.67 18.13 11.57
C PRO A 47 3.34 16.86 12.10
N ASP A 48 3.10 16.51 13.36
CA ASP A 48 3.69 15.29 13.96
C ASP A 48 3.15 14.02 13.30
N LEU A 49 1.87 14.01 12.91
CA LEU A 49 1.28 12.90 12.18
C LEU A 49 1.92 12.74 10.79
N HIS A 50 2.19 13.83 10.07
CA HIS A 50 2.88 13.78 8.79
C HIS A 50 4.30 13.21 8.92
N ASN A 51 5.05 13.63 9.94
CA ASN A 51 6.38 13.08 10.23
C ASN A 51 6.30 11.58 10.57
N ALA A 52 5.35 11.19 11.44
CA ALA A 52 5.14 9.78 11.78
C ALA A 52 4.75 8.92 10.56
N VAL A 53 4.02 9.47 9.59
CA VAL A 53 3.72 8.79 8.32
C VAL A 53 4.99 8.60 7.50
N ALA A 54 5.84 9.63 7.38
CA ALA A 54 7.12 9.51 6.67
C ALA A 54 8.01 8.42 7.30
N ASP A 55 8.22 8.47 8.61
CA ASP A 55 9.01 7.48 9.35
C ASP A 55 8.45 6.05 9.18
N ALA A 56 7.12 5.92 9.18
CA ALA A 56 6.47 4.63 9.03
C ALA A 56 6.56 4.07 7.59
N LEU A 57 6.60 4.94 6.58
CA LEU A 57 6.84 4.55 5.18
C LEU A 57 8.29 4.07 5.01
N ASP A 58 9.27 4.76 5.59
CA ASP A 58 10.68 4.36 5.56
C ASP A 58 10.92 2.99 6.24
N ALA A 59 10.06 2.63 7.19
CA ALA A 59 10.11 1.33 7.85
C ALA A 59 9.57 0.17 7.00
N ILE A 60 8.90 0.42 5.86
CA ILE A 60 8.40 -0.61 4.94
C ILE A 60 9.47 -0.92 3.90
N THR A 61 10.08 -2.08 4.01
CA THR A 61 11.23 -2.44 3.15
C THR A 61 10.80 -3.03 1.80
N PRO A 62 11.65 -2.95 0.75
CA PRO A 62 11.38 -3.62 -0.52
C PRO A 62 11.14 -5.13 -0.38
N ALA A 63 11.87 -5.79 0.52
CA ALA A 63 11.70 -7.22 0.79
C ALA A 63 10.32 -7.51 1.40
N GLU A 64 9.83 -6.66 2.30
CA GLU A 64 8.46 -6.79 2.83
C GLU A 64 7.40 -6.54 1.76
N CYS A 65 7.60 -5.54 0.88
CA CYS A 65 6.72 -5.32 -0.26
C CYS A 65 6.61 -6.58 -1.13
N ALA A 66 7.74 -7.19 -1.51
CA ALA A 66 7.74 -8.44 -2.26
C ALA A 66 6.94 -9.54 -1.54
N ASN A 67 7.17 -9.71 -0.23
CA ASN A 67 6.42 -10.66 0.58
C ASN A 67 4.90 -10.38 0.61
N TYR A 68 4.48 -9.11 0.58
CA TYR A 68 3.06 -8.75 0.52
C TYR A 68 2.40 -9.18 -0.78
N PHE A 69 3.08 -8.98 -1.92
CA PHE A 69 2.62 -9.45 -3.22
C PHE A 69 2.53 -10.98 -3.26
N THR A 70 3.58 -11.69 -2.85
CA THR A 70 3.60 -13.16 -2.80
C THR A 70 2.48 -13.70 -1.90
N ALA A 71 2.25 -13.09 -0.73
CA ALA A 71 1.19 -13.51 0.18
C ALA A 71 -0.24 -13.23 -0.33
N CYS A 72 -0.39 -12.46 -1.41
CA CYS A 72 -1.65 -12.22 -2.11
C CYS A 72 -1.76 -13.03 -3.42
N GLY A 73 -0.80 -13.92 -3.71
CA GLY A 73 -0.80 -14.77 -4.90
C GLY A 73 -0.18 -14.15 -6.14
N TYR A 74 0.54 -13.03 -6.00
CA TYR A 74 1.32 -12.44 -7.10
C TYR A 74 2.75 -12.96 -7.07
N GLU A 75 3.19 -13.58 -8.15
CA GLU A 75 4.59 -13.98 -8.31
C GLU A 75 5.44 -12.74 -8.61
N PRO A 76 6.67 -12.64 -8.05
CA PRO A 76 7.64 -11.66 -8.51
C PRO A 76 7.97 -11.94 -9.99
N GLU A 77 8.03 -10.90 -10.82
CA GLU A 77 8.58 -11.01 -12.19
C GLU A 77 10.08 -11.35 -12.17
#